data_AF-A0A2C5XSX2-F1
#
_entry.id   AF-A0A2C5XSX2-F1
#
_cell.length_a   1.000
_cell.length_b   1.000
_cell.length_c   1.000
_cell.angle_alpha   90.00
_cell.angle_beta   90.00
_cell.angle_gamma   90.00
#
_symmetry.space_group_name_H-M   'P 1'
#
loop_
_entity.id
_entity.type
_entity.pdbx_description
1 polymer ?
#
loop_
_entity_poly.entity_id
_entity_poly.type
_entity_poly.pdbx_seq_one_letter_code
_entity_poly.pdbx_strand_id
1 'polypeptide(L)'
;MLDRIRSIGGSREERMGGEEDSVQLDHHQQNHHHHPQHRQQLHRDHPDAPDSSNCRKLSSLTQRMRAAPSGPSHVDAAYKEFVKHREAGAGLCRSVLADSPGEACLSAVREWRACLETLAEAFRVSLADTYRSYEREATADMVERLFGSKKFRKEAVHRMRNASVTRVLSADPQFVS
;
A
#
# COMPACT_ATOMS: atom_id res chain seq x y z
N MET A 1 4.71 -37.54 -21.69
CA MET A 1 4.80 -38.83 -21.00
C MET A 1 6.23 -39.33 -21.11
N LEU A 2 7.09 -39.01 -20.14
CA LEU A 2 8.23 -39.85 -19.76
C LEU A 2 8.50 -39.63 -18.27
N ASP A 3 8.60 -40.76 -17.60
CA ASP A 3 8.51 -41.05 -16.18
C ASP A 3 9.91 -41.21 -15.55
N ARG A 4 9.94 -41.10 -14.21
CA ARG A 4 10.94 -41.69 -13.27
C ARG A 4 12.34 -41.07 -13.29
N ILE A 5 13.09 -40.96 -12.18
CA ILE A 5 13.43 -42.03 -11.22
C ILE A 5 13.66 -41.45 -9.81
N ARG A 6 13.03 -42.12 -8.84
CA ARG A 6 13.26 -42.08 -7.38
C ARG A 6 14.46 -42.99 -7.07
N SER A 7 15.40 -42.53 -6.23
CA SER A 7 16.46 -43.39 -5.68
C SER A 7 16.31 -43.52 -4.16
N ILE A 8 16.27 -44.77 -3.70
CA ILE A 8 16.17 -45.29 -2.32
C ILE A 8 17.41 -46.17 -2.12
N GLY A 9 18.01 -46.15 -0.92
CA GLY A 9 18.96 -47.15 -0.42
C GLY A 9 20.14 -46.51 0.32
N GLY A 10 20.63 -46.99 1.48
CA GLY A 10 20.39 -48.23 2.21
C GLY A 10 20.81 -48.11 3.70
N SER A 11 20.25 -48.96 4.56
CA SER A 11 20.93 -50.06 5.31
C SER A 11 22.09 -49.61 6.20
N ARG A 12 21.92 -49.58 7.54
CA ARG A 12 21.96 -50.71 8.50
C ARG A 12 23.39 -51.23 8.70
N GLU A 13 23.97 -50.91 9.85
CA GLU A 13 24.99 -51.73 10.52
C GLU A 13 24.67 -51.82 12.01
N GLU A 14 24.58 -53.06 12.47
CA GLU A 14 24.45 -53.50 13.85
C GLU A 14 25.85 -53.68 14.45
N ARG A 15 26.06 -53.34 15.73
CA ARG A 15 27.12 -53.93 16.54
C ARG A 15 26.60 -54.29 17.93
N MET A 16 26.74 -55.56 18.25
CA MET A 16 26.47 -56.20 19.53
C MET A 16 27.57 -55.93 20.56
N GLY A 17 27.22 -56.06 21.84
CA GLY A 17 28.08 -56.72 22.83
C GLY A 17 28.04 -56.14 24.25
N GLY A 18 27.53 -56.92 25.21
CA GLY A 18 28.08 -56.98 26.58
C GLY A 18 27.14 -56.69 27.77
N GLU A 19 26.43 -57.72 28.23
CA GLU A 19 26.10 -58.06 29.64
C GLU A 19 27.38 -58.03 30.53
N GLU A 20 27.47 -57.85 31.85
CA GLU A 20 26.66 -58.09 33.08
C GLU A 20 27.42 -57.31 34.22
N ASP A 21 26.78 -56.54 35.11
CA ASP A 21 26.24 -56.89 36.45
C ASP A 21 27.15 -56.49 37.65
N SER A 22 26.48 -55.93 38.68
CA SER A 22 26.80 -55.93 40.12
C SER A 22 27.90 -55.01 40.72
N VAL A 23 27.50 -53.99 41.49
CA VAL A 23 27.36 -53.96 42.99
C VAL A 23 27.31 -52.50 43.49
N GLN A 24 26.38 -52.25 44.41
CA GLN A 24 26.12 -51.02 45.19
C GLN A 24 27.34 -50.46 45.96
N LEU A 25 27.40 -49.14 46.15
CA LEU A 25 27.67 -48.53 47.46
C LEU A 25 27.37 -47.02 47.46
N ASP A 26 27.09 -46.56 48.66
CA ASP A 26 26.28 -45.43 49.06
C ASP A 26 27.00 -44.07 49.12
N HIS A 27 26.19 -43.01 49.26
CA HIS A 27 26.47 -41.71 49.90
C HIS A 27 27.09 -40.53 49.13
N HIS A 28 26.23 -39.50 49.00
CA HIS A 28 26.48 -38.07 49.30
C HIS A 28 27.70 -37.38 48.66
N GLN A 29 27.47 -36.41 47.75
CA GLN A 29 27.61 -34.98 48.06
C GLN A 29 27.18 -34.10 46.88
N GLN A 30 26.27 -33.17 47.15
CA GLN A 30 25.99 -32.00 46.31
C GLN A 30 27.25 -31.13 46.20
N ASN A 31 27.70 -30.81 44.98
CA ASN A 31 27.72 -29.41 44.51
C ASN A 31 28.17 -29.28 43.05
N HIS A 32 27.55 -28.31 42.38
CA HIS A 32 27.53 -28.11 40.94
C HIS A 32 28.90 -27.80 40.32
N HIS A 33 29.16 -28.47 39.20
CA HIS A 33 30.29 -28.24 38.30
C HIS A 33 30.24 -26.86 37.64
N HIS A 34 31.41 -26.21 37.61
CA HIS A 34 31.82 -25.24 36.60
C HIS A 34 31.77 -25.85 35.19
N HIS A 35 31.12 -25.17 34.23
CA HIS A 35 31.59 -25.18 32.83
C HIS A 35 31.15 -23.88 32.10
N PRO A 36 31.95 -23.38 31.13
CA PRO A 36 32.08 -21.98 30.79
C PRO A 36 31.24 -21.57 29.57
N GLN A 37 31.16 -20.25 29.40
CA GLN A 37 30.74 -19.59 28.17
C GLN A 37 31.67 -19.98 27.01
N HIS A 38 31.12 -20.58 25.95
CA HIS A 38 31.42 -20.13 24.58
C HIS A 38 30.44 -20.73 23.56
N ARG A 39 29.93 -19.82 22.71
CA ARG A 39 29.72 -20.04 21.27
C ARG A 39 28.55 -20.95 20.84
N GLN A 40 27.37 -20.33 20.76
CA GLN A 40 26.71 -20.13 19.47
C GLN A 40 25.57 -19.13 19.66
N GLN A 41 25.98 -17.86 19.59
CA GLN A 41 25.16 -16.78 19.06
C GLN A 41 24.65 -17.26 17.70
N LEU A 42 23.44 -17.81 17.67
CA LEU A 42 22.63 -17.92 16.46
C LEU A 42 22.26 -16.48 16.08
N HIS A 43 23.23 -15.76 15.54
CA HIS A 43 22.98 -14.72 14.55
C HIS A 43 22.27 -15.42 13.40
N ARG A 44 20.95 -15.54 13.54
CA ARG A 44 20.08 -15.61 12.38
C ARG A 44 20.16 -14.20 11.81
N ASP A 45 21.21 -13.97 11.02
CA ASP A 45 21.24 -12.92 10.02
C ASP A 45 20.00 -13.14 9.17
N HIS A 46 18.91 -12.52 9.60
CA HIS A 46 17.74 -12.33 8.78
C HIS A 46 18.26 -11.46 7.65
N PRO A 47 18.35 -11.96 6.41
CA PRO A 47 18.68 -11.08 5.30
C PRO A 47 17.60 -10.01 5.33
N ASP A 48 17.99 -8.74 5.43
CA ASP A 48 17.09 -7.59 5.37
C ASP A 48 16.07 -7.86 4.27
N ALA A 49 14.83 -8.16 4.69
CA ALA A 49 13.83 -8.63 3.77
C ALA A 49 13.61 -7.52 2.73
N PRO A 50 13.64 -7.84 1.42
CA PRO A 50 13.33 -6.87 0.37
C PRO A 50 11.96 -6.22 0.58
N ASP A 51 11.10 -6.85 1.36
CA ASP A 51 9.77 -6.45 1.80
C ASP A 51 9.77 -5.11 2.54
N SER A 52 10.79 -4.85 3.38
CA SER A 52 10.93 -3.57 4.09
C SER A 52 11.20 -2.40 3.13
N SER A 53 11.86 -2.67 1.99
CA SER A 53 12.20 -1.66 1.00
C SER A 53 10.97 -1.11 0.29
N ASN A 54 10.04 -1.98 -0.10
CA ASN A 54 8.83 -1.57 -0.81
C ASN A 54 7.88 -0.79 0.10
N CYS A 55 7.77 -1.18 1.36
CA CYS A 55 6.95 -0.48 2.35
C CYS A 55 7.53 0.91 2.66
N ARG A 56 8.86 1.04 2.81
CA ARG A 56 9.52 2.35 2.96
C ARG A 56 9.32 3.23 1.72
N LYS A 57 9.44 2.68 0.52
CA LYS A 57 9.17 3.40 -0.73
C LYS A 57 7.72 3.88 -0.80
N LEU A 58 6.76 3.05 -0.39
CA LEU A 58 5.35 3.41 -0.36
C LEU A 58 5.10 4.54 0.64
N SER A 59 5.64 4.46 1.86
CA SER A 59 5.55 5.53 2.85
C SER A 59 6.14 6.85 2.34
N SER A 60 7.30 6.81 1.68
CA SER A 60 7.90 8.01 1.06
C SER A 60 7.03 8.62 -0.03
N LEU A 61 6.38 7.78 -0.85
CA LEU A 61 5.46 8.23 -1.88
C LEU A 61 4.18 8.83 -1.27
N THR A 62 3.63 8.21 -0.22
CA THR A 62 2.52 8.76 0.57
C THR A 62 2.87 10.14 1.13
N GLN A 63 4.07 10.31 1.70
CA GLN A 63 4.49 11.61 2.24
C GLN A 63 4.58 12.69 1.16
N ARG A 64 5.11 12.36 -0.02
CA ARG A 64 5.17 13.29 -1.16
C ARG A 64 3.77 13.72 -1.62
N MET A 65 2.84 12.78 -1.70
CA MET A 65 1.45 13.09 -2.04
C MET A 65 0.76 13.96 -1.00
N ARG A 66 0.99 13.73 0.30
CA ARG A 66 0.44 14.56 1.37
C ARG A 66 1.06 15.96 1.44
N ALA A 67 2.31 16.10 1.02
CA ALA A 67 2.98 17.39 0.95
C ALA A 67 2.56 18.22 -0.29
N ALA A 68 1.86 17.61 -1.25
CA ALA A 68 1.31 18.34 -2.37
C ALA A 68 0.30 19.39 -1.86
N PRO A 69 0.30 20.61 -2.41
CA PRO A 69 -0.67 21.62 -2.04
C PRO A 69 -2.10 21.09 -2.22
N SER A 70 -2.82 20.92 -1.11
CA SER A 70 -4.18 20.41 -1.09
C SER A 70 -5.10 21.48 -0.51
N GLY A 71 -6.11 21.87 -1.28
CA GLY A 71 -7.11 22.86 -0.90
C GLY A 71 -7.93 23.29 -2.12
N PRO A 72 -9.05 24.03 -1.94
CA PRO A 72 -9.98 24.35 -3.02
C PRO A 72 -9.32 25.03 -4.24
N SER A 73 -8.27 25.83 -4.01
CA SER A 73 -7.52 26.55 -5.06
C SER A 73 -6.28 25.82 -5.59
N HIS A 74 -5.95 24.65 -5.05
CA HIS A 74 -4.72 23.90 -5.36
C HIS A 74 -5.00 22.50 -5.93
N VAL A 75 -6.26 22.20 -6.24
CA VAL A 75 -6.72 20.91 -6.74
C VAL A 75 -5.93 20.46 -7.99
N ASP A 76 -5.58 21.37 -8.89
CA ASP A 76 -4.79 21.04 -10.08
C ASP A 76 -3.37 20.57 -9.75
N ALA A 77 -2.73 21.17 -8.75
CA ALA A 77 -1.41 20.76 -8.29
C ALA A 77 -1.47 19.37 -7.63
N ALA A 78 -2.46 19.16 -6.76
CA ALA A 78 -2.72 17.86 -6.14
C ALA A 78 -3.02 16.77 -7.20
N TYR A 79 -3.80 17.08 -8.24
CA TYR A 79 -4.08 16.14 -9.33
C TYR A 79 -2.83 15.80 -10.14
N LYS A 80 -1.99 16.80 -10.45
CA LYS A 80 -0.72 16.57 -11.14
C LYS A 80 0.19 15.65 -10.34
N GLU A 81 0.32 15.84 -9.03
CA GLU A 81 1.10 14.94 -8.18
C GLU A 81 0.49 13.54 -8.09
N PHE A 82 -0.83 13.42 -7.98
CA PHE A 82 -1.52 12.13 -8.02
C PHE A 82 -1.22 11.35 -9.30
N VAL A 83 -1.32 11.99 -10.46
CA VAL A 83 -1.06 11.33 -11.75
C VAL A 83 0.38 10.82 -11.85
N LYS A 84 1.37 11.55 -11.31
CA LYS A 84 2.78 11.13 -11.29
C LYS A 84 3.00 9.86 -10.46
N HIS A 85 2.22 9.66 -9.41
CA HIS A 85 2.52 8.67 -8.38
C HIS A 85 1.55 7.48 -8.32
N ARG A 86 0.37 7.57 -8.95
CA ARG A 86 -0.68 6.54 -8.84
C ARG A 86 -0.23 5.14 -9.26
N GLU A 87 0.51 5.01 -10.37
CA GLU A 87 0.90 3.70 -10.91
C GLU A 87 2.01 3.07 -10.06
N ALA A 88 2.98 3.89 -9.64
CA ALA A 88 4.05 3.47 -8.74
C ALA A 88 3.49 3.03 -7.37
N GLY A 89 2.58 3.81 -6.79
CA GLY A 89 1.90 3.48 -5.54
C GLY A 89 1.10 2.18 -5.66
N ALA A 90 0.32 2.01 -6.74
CA ALA A 90 -0.44 0.79 -6.98
C ALA A 90 0.47 -0.44 -7.17
N GLY A 91 1.59 -0.29 -7.88
CA GLY A 91 2.60 -1.34 -8.04
C GLY A 91 3.22 -1.77 -6.71
N LEU A 92 3.60 -0.80 -5.88
CA LEU A 92 4.13 -1.05 -4.55
C LEU A 92 3.10 -1.75 -3.65
N CYS A 93 1.84 -1.31 -3.65
CA CYS A 93 0.78 -2.00 -2.89
C CYS A 93 0.63 -3.45 -3.32
N ARG A 94 0.61 -3.74 -4.62
CA ARG A 94 0.50 -5.12 -5.11
C ARG A 94 1.67 -5.99 -4.68
N SER A 95 2.89 -5.48 -4.79
CA SER A 95 4.08 -6.21 -4.33
C SER A 95 4.05 -6.46 -2.83
N VAL A 96 3.74 -5.44 -2.03
CA VAL A 96 3.65 -5.57 -0.56
C VAL A 96 2.59 -6.57 -0.14
N LEU A 97 1.43 -6.59 -0.81
CA LEU A 97 0.33 -7.50 -0.47
C LEU A 97 0.56 -8.94 -0.94
N ALA A 98 1.45 -9.18 -1.91
CA ALA A 98 1.76 -10.51 -2.41
C ALA A 98 2.62 -11.33 -1.44
N ASP A 99 3.51 -10.68 -0.68
CA ASP A 99 4.61 -11.33 0.03
C ASP A 99 4.36 -11.54 1.54
N SER A 100 3.11 -11.75 1.98
CA SER A 100 2.74 -11.88 3.40
C SER A 100 3.27 -10.72 4.26
N PRO A 101 2.71 -9.51 4.11
CA PRO A 101 3.28 -8.31 4.70
C PRO A 101 3.24 -8.32 6.24
N GLY A 102 4.36 -7.92 6.86
CA GLY A 102 4.38 -7.57 8.27
C GLY A 102 3.55 -6.31 8.59
N GLU A 103 3.29 -6.04 9.87
CA GLU A 103 2.39 -4.94 10.29
C GLU A 103 2.82 -3.56 9.77
N ALA A 104 4.13 -3.27 9.74
CA ALA A 104 4.65 -2.00 9.21
C ALA A 104 4.28 -1.79 7.73
N CYS A 105 4.27 -2.87 6.95
CA CYS A 105 3.89 -2.86 5.55
C CYS A 105 2.38 -2.67 5.35
N LEU A 106 1.58 -3.32 6.19
CA LEU A 106 0.13 -3.08 6.23
C LEU A 106 -0.20 -1.63 6.61
N SER A 107 0.52 -1.05 7.56
CA SER A 107 0.37 0.38 7.92
C SER A 107 0.64 1.28 6.71
N ALA A 108 1.73 1.06 5.98
CA ALA A 108 2.07 1.84 4.79
C ALA A 108 0.97 1.75 3.70
N VAL A 109 0.39 0.58 3.49
CA VAL A 109 -0.72 0.38 2.54
C VAL A 109 -1.99 1.09 3.02
N ARG A 110 -2.33 1.01 4.30
CA ARG A 110 -3.48 1.73 4.90
C ARG A 110 -3.29 3.25 4.77
N GLU A 111 -2.10 3.75 5.04
CA GLU A 111 -1.77 5.17 4.92
C GLU A 111 -1.87 5.68 3.48
N TRP A 112 -1.40 4.89 2.52
CA TRP A 112 -1.54 5.18 1.10
C TRP A 112 -3.01 5.27 0.70
N ARG A 113 -3.81 4.29 1.11
CA ARG A 113 -5.26 4.28 0.87
C ARG A 113 -5.94 5.50 1.47
N ALA A 114 -5.67 5.83 2.73
CA ALA A 114 -6.23 7.00 3.38
C ALA A 114 -5.87 8.30 2.63
N CYS A 115 -4.62 8.41 2.15
CA CYS A 115 -4.20 9.54 1.32
C CYS A 115 -5.01 9.65 0.03
N LEU A 116 -5.30 8.52 -0.63
CA LEU A 116 -6.12 8.49 -1.85
C LEU A 116 -7.56 8.88 -1.57
N GLU A 117 -8.14 8.43 -0.45
CA GLU A 117 -9.49 8.78 -0.04
C GLU A 117 -9.63 10.29 0.23
N THR A 118 -8.66 10.89 0.93
CA THR A 118 -8.61 12.36 1.14
C THR A 118 -8.54 13.14 -0.18
N LEU A 119 -7.69 12.70 -1.12
CA LEU A 119 -7.57 13.36 -2.43
C LEU A 119 -8.83 13.22 -3.27
N ALA A 120 -9.44 12.04 -3.27
CA ALA A 120 -10.69 11.79 -3.98
C ALA A 120 -11.81 12.70 -3.47
N GLU A 121 -11.91 12.88 -2.15
CA GLU A 121 -12.89 13.78 -1.55
C GLU A 121 -12.61 15.25 -1.93
N ALA A 122 -11.35 15.69 -1.86
CA ALA A 122 -10.98 17.04 -2.28
C ALA A 122 -11.37 17.32 -3.75
N PHE A 123 -11.13 16.35 -4.66
CA PHE A 123 -11.54 16.46 -6.05
C PHE A 123 -13.06 16.46 -6.22
N ARG A 124 -13.77 15.64 -5.44
CA ARG A 124 -15.24 15.58 -5.45
C ARG A 124 -15.84 16.91 -5.02
N VAL A 125 -15.37 17.49 -3.91
CA VAL A 125 -15.82 18.79 -3.41
C VAL A 125 -15.55 19.89 -4.44
N SER A 126 -14.31 19.98 -4.94
CA SER A 126 -13.94 21.01 -5.93
C SER A 126 -14.76 20.91 -7.23
N LEU A 127 -15.00 19.71 -7.75
CA LEU A 127 -15.82 19.52 -8.94
C LEU A 127 -17.29 19.84 -8.67
N ALA A 128 -17.82 19.46 -7.51
CA ALA A 128 -19.20 19.77 -7.12
C ALA A 128 -19.41 21.28 -6.97
N ASP A 129 -18.47 22.00 -6.36
CA ASP A 129 -18.52 23.46 -6.21
C ASP A 129 -18.42 24.15 -7.58
N THR A 130 -17.51 23.67 -8.43
CA THR A 130 -17.42 24.17 -9.81
C THR A 130 -18.74 23.96 -10.54
N TYR A 131 -19.34 22.78 -10.44
CA TYR A 131 -20.64 22.50 -11.06
C TYR A 131 -21.75 23.43 -10.54
N ARG A 132 -21.87 23.61 -9.22
CA ARG A 132 -22.85 24.54 -8.61
C ARG A 132 -22.66 25.99 -9.05
N SER A 133 -21.44 26.40 -9.39
CA SER A 133 -21.18 27.76 -9.91
C SER A 133 -21.76 28.01 -11.31
N TYR A 134 -22.04 26.94 -12.08
CA TYR A 134 -22.65 27.01 -13.41
C TYR A 134 -24.12 26.57 -13.43
N GLU A 135 -24.56 25.80 -12.44
CA GLU A 135 -25.92 25.27 -12.33
C GLU A 135 -26.58 25.83 -11.06
N ARG A 136 -27.31 26.94 -11.22
CA ARG A 136 -27.91 27.70 -10.09
C ARG A 136 -28.88 26.85 -9.25
N GLU A 137 -29.52 25.86 -9.87
CA GLU A 137 -30.51 24.98 -9.26
C GLU A 137 -29.96 23.56 -9.02
N ALA A 138 -28.64 23.43 -8.88
CA ALA A 138 -27.99 22.15 -8.62
C ALA A 138 -28.51 21.47 -7.35
N THR A 139 -29.24 20.37 -7.52
CA THR A 139 -29.71 19.52 -6.41
C THR A 139 -28.66 18.50 -5.98
N ALA A 140 -28.85 17.90 -4.80
CA ALA A 140 -27.99 16.81 -4.32
C ALA A 140 -27.98 15.61 -5.29
N ASP A 141 -29.14 15.21 -5.82
CA ASP A 141 -29.26 14.15 -6.83
C ASP A 141 -28.47 14.46 -8.10
N MET A 142 -28.52 15.71 -8.59
CA MET A 142 -27.73 16.12 -9.75
C MET A 142 -26.22 16.01 -9.47
N VAL A 143 -25.78 16.39 -8.28
CA VAL A 143 -24.38 16.24 -7.86
C VAL A 143 -24.01 14.75 -7.76
N GLU A 144 -24.85 13.89 -7.21
CA GLU A 144 -24.60 12.45 -7.20
C GLU A 144 -24.49 11.87 -8.62
N ARG A 145 -25.41 12.25 -9.51
CA ARG A 145 -25.39 11.86 -10.93
C ARG A 145 -24.17 12.38 -11.68
N LEU A 146 -23.61 13.53 -11.28
CA LEU A 146 -22.35 14.04 -11.83
C LEU A 146 -21.21 13.03 -11.66
N PHE A 147 -21.17 12.31 -10.53
CA PHE A 147 -20.16 11.29 -10.25
C PHE A 147 -20.59 9.89 -10.72
N GLY A 148 -21.87 9.54 -10.60
CA GLY A 148 -22.38 8.20 -10.91
C GLY A 148 -22.76 7.95 -12.38
N SER A 149 -23.07 8.98 -13.18
CA SER A 149 -23.60 8.82 -14.55
C SER A 149 -22.70 9.45 -15.61
N LYS A 150 -22.11 8.61 -16.46
CA LYS A 150 -21.27 9.06 -17.60
C LYS A 150 -22.05 9.97 -18.56
N LYS A 151 -23.31 9.64 -18.85
CA LYS A 151 -24.18 10.44 -19.73
C LYS A 151 -24.41 11.83 -19.13
N PHE A 152 -24.87 11.87 -17.88
CA PHE A 152 -25.14 13.13 -17.19
C PHE A 152 -23.89 14.00 -17.09
N ARG A 153 -22.74 13.42 -16.71
CA ARG A 153 -21.46 14.12 -16.62
C ARG A 153 -21.03 14.74 -17.95
N LYS A 154 -21.21 14.03 -19.07
CA LYS A 154 -20.89 14.57 -20.41
C LYS A 154 -21.75 15.80 -20.73
N GLU A 155 -23.06 15.72 -20.46
CA GLU A 155 -24.00 16.82 -20.68
C GLU A 155 -23.69 18.03 -19.77
N ALA A 156 -23.43 17.78 -18.48
CA ALA A 156 -23.05 18.79 -17.51
C ALA A 156 -21.78 19.54 -17.94
N VAL A 157 -20.72 18.81 -18.31
CA VAL A 157 -19.46 19.41 -18.80
C VAL A 157 -19.69 20.24 -20.06
N HIS A 158 -20.55 19.78 -20.97
CA HIS A 158 -20.89 20.55 -22.17
C HIS A 158 -21.58 21.87 -21.82
N ARG A 159 -22.58 21.84 -20.92
CA ARG A 159 -23.27 23.06 -20.44
C ARG A 159 -22.29 24.03 -19.77
N MET A 160 -21.45 23.53 -18.88
CA MET A 160 -20.44 24.34 -18.18
C MET A 160 -19.48 25.02 -19.16
N ARG A 161 -18.99 24.29 -20.18
CA ARG A 161 -18.11 24.86 -21.22
C ARG A 161 -18.82 25.95 -22.01
N ASN A 162 -20.05 25.71 -22.45
CA ASN A 162 -20.83 26.70 -23.20
C ASN A 162 -21.08 27.96 -22.37
N ALA A 163 -21.49 27.80 -21.11
CA ALA A 163 -21.72 28.92 -20.19
C ALA A 163 -20.44 29.70 -19.88
N SER A 164 -19.29 29.02 -19.76
CA SER A 164 -17.99 29.65 -19.59
C SER A 164 -17.61 30.52 -20.80
N VAL A 165 -17.81 30.00 -22.01
CA VAL A 165 -17.60 30.75 -23.27
C VAL A 165 -18.52 31.97 -23.34
N THR A 166 -19.81 31.82 -23.07
CA THR A 166 -20.76 32.94 -23.08
C THR A 166 -20.38 34.02 -22.08
N ARG A 167 -19.96 33.65 -20.85
CA ARG A 167 -19.50 34.62 -19.85
C ARG A 167 -18.30 35.43 -20.32
N VAL A 168 -17.31 34.78 -20.93
CA VAL A 168 -16.12 35.45 -21.47
C VAL A 168 -16.49 36.39 -22.61
N LEU A 169 -17.35 35.96 -23.54
CA LEU A 169 -17.78 36.79 -24.67
C LEU A 169 -18.69 37.96 -24.24
N SER A 170 -19.53 37.78 -23.20
CA SER A 170 -20.39 38.83 -22.66
C SER A 170 -19.66 39.89 -21.82
N ALA A 171 -18.42 39.60 -21.42
CA ALA A 171 -17.59 40.49 -20.61
C ALA A 171 -16.67 41.37 -21.46
N ASP A 172 -16.71 41.25 -22.80
CA ASP A 172 -15.89 42.02 -23.73
C ASP A 172 -16.73 43.15 -24.38
N PRO A 173 -16.51 44.43 -24.04
CA PRO A 173 -17.24 45.56 -24.63
C PRO A 173 -17.03 45.72 -26.14
N GLN A 174 -16.07 45.03 -26.76
CA GLN A 174 -15.74 45.19 -28.17
C GLN A 174 -16.71 44.49 -29.15
N PHE A 175 -17.68 43.70 -28.66
CA PHE A 175 -18.63 42.95 -29.50
C PHE A 175 -20.04 43.55 -29.59
N VAL A 176 -20.27 44.74 -29.05
CA VAL A 176 -21.49 45.54 -29.26
C VAL A 176 -21.14 46.79 -30.08
N SER A 177 -20.96 46.60 -31.39
CA SER A 177 -21.02 47.67 -32.39
C SER A 177 -21.62 47.17 -33.69
#